data_AF-A0A3Q7YDU0-F1
#
_entry.id   AF-A0A3Q7YDU0-F1
#
_cell.length_a   1.000
_cell.length_b   1.000
_cell.length_c   1.000
_cell.angle_alpha   90.00
_cell.angle_beta   90.00
_cell.angle_gamma   90.00
#
_symmetry.space_group_name_H-M   'P 1'
#
loop_
_entity.id
_entity.type
_entity.pdbx_description
1 polymer ?
#
loop_
_entity_poly.entity_id
_entity_poly.type
_entity_poly.pdbx_seq_one_letter_code
_entity_poly.pdbx_strand_id
1 'polypeptide(L)'
;MNVNTASFLLIYQKYVLQLHLLMERKKQKISEIKAGIDEAEALIRKMDLEARSLQPNIKAVLLAKLREYKSDLNNIKTELKKLVSGNLNPSARDALLESGMADALTVSADQRDRLMISTGRLNNSSDRIKDSRRTMLETEELGVSILQDLHSQRQSLLHAHGTLHGVDDNVSKSKKILSNMSKRMNRNKCIISAIVAVLVLAILLILYFKLSK
;
A
#
# COMPACT_ATOMS: atom_id res chain seq x y z
N MET A 1 -38.73 11.75 -56.77
CA MET A 1 -37.73 11.97 -55.70
C MET A 1 -36.36 12.04 -56.36
N ASN A 2 -35.66 13.15 -56.19
CA ASN A 2 -34.44 13.44 -56.96
C ASN A 2 -33.26 12.60 -56.41
N VAL A 3 -32.43 12.03 -57.29
CA VAL A 3 -31.30 11.14 -56.93
C VAL A 3 -30.36 11.77 -55.87
N ASN A 4 -30.32 13.11 -55.85
CA ASN A 4 -29.55 13.90 -54.90
C ASN A 4 -30.07 13.83 -53.45
N THR A 5 -31.40 13.78 -53.26
CA THR A 5 -32.01 13.64 -51.93
C THR A 5 -31.79 12.25 -51.32
N ALA A 6 -31.81 11.19 -52.13
CA ALA A 6 -31.54 9.83 -51.66
C ALA A 6 -30.06 9.65 -51.25
N SER A 7 -29.14 10.23 -52.03
CA SER A 7 -27.70 10.22 -51.72
C SER A 7 -27.37 10.97 -50.43
N PHE A 8 -28.00 12.14 -50.21
CA PHE A 8 -27.86 12.89 -48.96
C PHE A 8 -28.33 12.10 -47.73
N LEU A 9 -29.48 11.43 -47.84
CA LEU A 9 -30.04 10.61 -46.76
C LEU A 9 -29.13 9.43 -46.41
N LEU A 10 -28.54 8.76 -47.40
CA LEU A 10 -27.57 7.67 -47.18
C LEU A 10 -26.29 8.15 -46.50
N ILE A 11 -25.78 9.32 -46.87
CA ILE A 11 -24.59 9.91 -46.23
C ILE A 11 -24.89 10.28 -44.77
N TYR A 12 -26.05 10.89 -44.51
CA TYR A 12 -26.49 11.23 -43.15
C TYR A 12 -26.62 9.98 -42.28
N GLN A 13 -27.27 8.93 -42.82
CA GLN A 13 -27.44 7.67 -42.11
C GLN A 13 -26.11 6.97 -41.82
N LYS A 14 -25.16 7.02 -42.76
CA LYS A 14 -23.80 6.51 -42.55
C LYS A 14 -23.07 7.28 -41.43
N TYR A 15 -23.19 8.61 -41.40
CA TYR A 15 -22.60 9.45 -40.35
C TYR A 15 -23.18 9.13 -38.96
N VAL A 16 -24.51 9.03 -38.86
CA VAL A 16 -25.20 8.69 -37.59
C VAL A 16 -24.77 7.31 -37.09
N LEU A 17 -24.69 6.32 -37.99
CA LEU A 17 -24.21 4.98 -37.64
C LEU A 17 -22.78 5.00 -37.10
N GLN A 18 -21.90 5.78 -37.75
CA GLN A 18 -20.51 5.91 -37.35
C GLN A 18 -20.34 6.63 -35.99
N LEU A 19 -21.19 7.63 -35.71
CA LEU A 19 -21.25 8.30 -34.41
C LEU A 19 -21.71 7.35 -33.29
N HIS A 20 -22.74 6.55 -33.57
CA HIS A 20 -23.26 5.55 -32.64
C HIS A 20 -22.20 4.49 -32.31
N LEU A 21 -21.50 3.99 -33.32
CA LEU A 21 -20.46 2.97 -33.15
C LEU A 21 -19.27 3.50 -32.34
N LEU A 22 -18.91 4.78 -32.50
CA LEU A 22 -17.90 5.45 -31.69
C LEU A 22 -18.33 5.62 -30.22
N MET A 23 -19.62 5.93 -29.99
CA MET A 23 -20.18 6.03 -28.63
C MET A 23 -20.17 4.67 -27.91
N GLU A 24 -20.59 3.60 -28.59
CA GLU A 24 -20.55 2.23 -28.05
C GLU A 24 -19.11 1.79 -27.72
N ARG A 25 -18.15 2.07 -28.61
CA ARG A 25 -16.72 1.78 -28.36
C ARG A 25 -16.19 2.54 -27.13
N LYS A 26 -16.58 3.79 -26.93
CA LYS A 26 -16.21 4.59 -25.75
C LYS A 26 -16.82 3.98 -24.48
N LYS A 27 -18.10 3.61 -24.52
CA LYS A 27 -18.83 2.99 -23.41
C LYS A 27 -18.23 1.64 -23.01
N GLN A 28 -17.84 0.83 -23.99
CA GLN A 28 -17.16 -0.44 -23.77
C GLN A 28 -15.82 -0.25 -23.04
N LYS A 29 -14.95 0.66 -23.52
CA LYS A 29 -13.67 0.95 -22.86
C LYS A 29 -13.84 1.47 -21.44
N ILE A 30 -14.84 2.30 -21.18
CA ILE A 30 -15.17 2.77 -19.83
C ILE A 30 -15.53 1.58 -18.92
N SER A 31 -16.32 0.63 -19.43
CA SER A 31 -16.71 -0.56 -18.67
C SER A 31 -15.51 -1.46 -18.35
N GLU A 32 -14.60 -1.64 -19.29
CA GLU A 32 -13.36 -2.42 -19.10
C GLU A 32 -12.47 -1.78 -18.02
N ILE A 33 -12.27 -0.46 -18.08
CA ILE A 33 -11.48 0.26 -17.05
C ILE A 33 -12.15 0.14 -15.68
N LYS A 34 -13.48 0.24 -15.61
CA LYS A 34 -14.23 0.08 -14.35
C LYS A 34 -14.04 -1.32 -13.76
N ALA A 35 -14.15 -2.37 -14.57
CA ALA A 35 -13.91 -3.74 -14.12
C ALA A 35 -12.49 -3.93 -13.58
N GLY A 36 -11.47 -3.38 -14.26
CA GLY A 36 -10.09 -3.41 -13.78
C GLY A 36 -9.86 -2.65 -12.46
N ILE A 37 -10.56 -1.53 -12.25
CA ILE A 37 -10.56 -0.80 -10.97
C ILE A 37 -11.13 -1.68 -9.86
N ASP A 38 -12.25 -2.35 -10.11
CA ASP A 38 -12.91 -3.22 -9.12
C ASP A 38 -12.04 -4.45 -8.77
N GLU A 39 -11.38 -5.06 -9.76
CA GLU A 39 -10.42 -6.15 -9.56
C GLU A 39 -9.19 -5.71 -8.74
N ALA A 40 -8.62 -4.55 -9.05
CA ALA A 40 -7.49 -3.99 -8.31
C ALA A 40 -7.88 -3.66 -6.85
N GLU A 41 -9.10 -3.16 -6.61
CA GLU A 41 -9.61 -2.93 -5.26
C GLU A 41 -9.78 -4.25 -4.47
N ALA A 42 -10.24 -5.31 -5.13
CA ALA A 42 -10.34 -6.64 -4.53
C ALA A 42 -8.95 -7.21 -4.17
N LEU A 43 -7.96 -7.03 -5.04
CA LEU A 43 -6.59 -7.47 -4.79
C LEU A 43 -5.95 -6.70 -3.62
N ILE A 44 -6.18 -5.38 -3.54
CA ILE A 44 -5.76 -4.56 -2.40
C ILE A 44 -6.36 -5.08 -1.09
N ARG A 45 -7.65 -5.44 -1.06
CA ARG A 45 -8.28 -6.01 0.14
C ARG A 45 -7.65 -7.34 0.54
N LYS A 46 -7.31 -8.20 -0.43
CA LYS A 46 -6.61 -9.46 -0.15
C LYS A 46 -5.22 -9.22 0.42
N MET A 47 -4.47 -8.29 -0.16
CA MET A 47 -3.16 -7.87 0.37
C MET A 47 -3.25 -7.25 1.76
N ASP A 48 -4.31 -6.49 2.09
CA ASP A 48 -4.52 -5.95 3.45
C ASP A 48 -4.69 -7.08 4.48
N LEU A 49 -5.46 -8.10 4.11
CA LEU A 49 -5.70 -9.28 4.95
C LEU A 49 -4.43 -10.10 5.16
N GLU A 50 -3.64 -10.31 4.10
CA GLU A 50 -2.35 -11.00 4.18
C GLU A 50 -1.30 -10.16 4.93
N ALA A 51 -1.28 -8.83 4.76
CA ALA A 51 -0.41 -7.93 5.52
C ALA A 51 -0.69 -7.97 7.02
N ARG A 52 -1.95 -8.24 7.40
CA ARG A 52 -2.37 -8.34 8.81
C ARG A 52 -1.83 -9.57 9.53
N SER A 53 -1.53 -10.66 8.81
CA SER A 53 -0.96 -11.89 9.38
C SER A 53 0.57 -11.90 9.42
N LEU A 54 1.23 -10.90 8.82
CA LEU A 54 2.69 -10.76 8.76
C LEU A 54 3.28 -10.05 9.99
N GLN A 55 4.58 -10.26 10.21
CA GLN A 55 5.35 -9.66 11.30
C GLN A 55 5.32 -8.11 11.25
N PRO A 56 5.36 -7.43 12.42
CA PRO A 56 5.13 -5.98 12.53
C PRO A 56 6.10 -5.10 11.70
N ASN A 57 7.31 -5.56 11.37
CA ASN A 57 8.24 -4.80 10.53
C ASN A 57 7.81 -4.78 9.04
N ILE A 58 7.35 -5.92 8.52
CA ILE A 58 6.99 -6.08 7.10
C ILE A 58 5.61 -5.45 6.88
N LYS A 59 4.74 -5.60 7.88
CA LYS A 59 3.39 -5.06 7.91
C LYS A 59 3.33 -3.55 7.67
N ALA A 60 4.18 -2.74 8.31
CA ALA A 60 4.11 -1.28 8.15
C ALA A 60 4.55 -0.82 6.76
N VAL A 61 5.63 -1.40 6.22
CA VAL A 61 6.11 -1.09 4.85
C VAL A 61 5.07 -1.49 3.81
N LEU A 62 4.44 -2.66 4.00
CA LEU A 62 3.42 -3.17 3.08
C LEU A 62 2.13 -2.34 3.15
N LEU A 63 1.69 -1.93 4.35
CA LEU A 63 0.53 -1.05 4.54
C LEU A 63 0.76 0.37 3.97
N ALA A 64 1.99 0.89 4.05
CA ALA A 64 2.34 2.16 3.42
C ALA A 64 2.18 2.10 1.89
N LYS A 65 2.73 1.06 1.25
CA LYS A 65 2.53 0.81 -0.19
C LYS A 65 1.07 0.56 -0.55
N LEU A 66 0.33 -0.12 0.33
CA LEU A 66 -1.10 -0.37 0.11
C LEU A 66 -1.93 0.92 0.14
N ARG A 67 -1.54 1.87 1.00
CA ARG A 67 -2.16 3.21 1.06
C ARG A 67 -1.87 4.01 -0.20
N GLU A 68 -0.64 3.93 -0.72
CA GLU A 68 -0.23 4.54 -1.98
C GLU A 68 -1.05 3.98 -3.17
N TYR A 69 -1.10 2.65 -3.33
CA TYR A 69 -1.91 2.02 -4.39
C TYR A 69 -3.40 2.34 -4.29
N LYS A 70 -3.94 2.48 -3.07
CA LYS A 70 -5.33 2.90 -2.85
C LYS A 70 -5.55 4.36 -3.27
N SER A 71 -4.57 5.23 -3.05
CA SER A 71 -4.59 6.62 -3.49
C SER A 71 -4.57 6.73 -5.03
N ASP A 72 -3.70 5.97 -5.67
CA ASP A 72 -3.61 5.93 -7.14
C ASP A 72 -4.89 5.41 -7.79
N LEU A 73 -5.50 4.36 -7.22
CA LEU A 73 -6.80 3.86 -7.65
C LEU A 73 -7.90 4.91 -7.54
N ASN A 74 -7.91 5.67 -6.44
CA ASN A 74 -8.86 6.77 -6.25
C ASN A 74 -8.65 7.87 -7.30
N ASN A 75 -7.40 8.24 -7.60
CA ASN A 75 -7.09 9.22 -8.64
C ASN A 75 -7.60 8.74 -10.02
N ILE A 76 -7.28 7.50 -10.41
CA ILE A 76 -7.74 6.91 -11.68
C ILE A 76 -9.28 6.86 -11.74
N LYS A 77 -9.95 6.52 -10.63
CA LYS A 77 -11.43 6.53 -10.52
C LYS A 77 -12.01 7.93 -10.69
N THR A 78 -11.37 8.97 -10.13
CA THR A 78 -11.80 10.35 -10.32
C THR A 78 -11.59 10.83 -11.76
N GLU A 79 -10.48 10.49 -12.39
CA GLU A 79 -10.20 10.80 -13.79
C GLU A 79 -11.19 10.08 -14.72
N LEU A 80 -11.49 8.80 -14.46
CA LEU A 80 -12.53 8.06 -15.18
C LEU A 80 -13.89 8.74 -15.02
N LYS A 81 -14.27 9.16 -13.81
CA LYS A 81 -15.52 9.89 -13.57
C LYS A 81 -15.59 11.19 -14.38
N LYS A 82 -14.49 11.95 -14.48
CA LYS A 82 -14.41 13.15 -15.33
C LYS A 82 -14.58 12.83 -16.82
N LEU A 83 -13.93 11.76 -17.31
CA LEU A 83 -14.00 11.32 -18.71
C LEU A 83 -15.39 10.77 -19.10
N VAL A 84 -16.06 10.11 -18.15
CA VAL A 84 -17.42 9.57 -18.29
C VAL A 84 -18.46 10.69 -18.23
N SER A 85 -18.33 11.60 -17.27
CA SER A 85 -19.24 12.76 -17.12
C SER A 85 -19.03 13.85 -18.18
N GLY A 86 -17.97 13.77 -18.98
CA GLY A 86 -17.78 14.51 -20.22
C GLY A 86 -18.19 16.00 -20.18
N ASN A 87 -17.23 16.89 -19.97
CA ASN A 87 -17.26 18.26 -20.49
C ASN A 87 -18.41 19.19 -20.02
N LEU A 88 -19.19 18.79 -19.02
CA LEU A 88 -20.15 19.67 -18.35
C LEU A 88 -19.47 20.35 -17.16
N ASN A 89 -18.64 21.36 -17.45
CA ASN A 89 -18.54 22.53 -16.58
C ASN A 89 -19.58 23.55 -17.07
N PRO A 90 -20.88 23.44 -16.70
CA PRO A 90 -21.86 24.47 -17.02
C PRO A 90 -21.51 25.80 -16.34
N SER A 91 -20.71 25.79 -15.29
CA SER A 91 -20.35 26.99 -14.52
C SER A 91 -19.46 28.01 -15.24
N ALA A 92 -18.84 27.67 -16.38
CA ALA A 92 -18.00 28.61 -17.12
C ALA A 92 -18.69 29.25 -18.35
N ARG A 93 -19.80 28.66 -18.82
CA ARG A 93 -20.45 29.11 -20.08
C ARG A 93 -21.70 29.96 -19.86
N ASP A 94 -22.39 29.80 -18.74
CA ASP A 94 -23.56 30.65 -18.40
C ASP A 94 -23.17 32.07 -18.02
N ALA A 95 -21.97 32.28 -17.45
CA ALA A 95 -21.50 33.60 -17.05
C ALA A 95 -21.15 34.55 -18.22
N LEU A 96 -21.18 34.07 -19.48
CA LEU A 96 -20.80 34.85 -20.66
C LEU A 96 -21.98 35.25 -21.56
N LEU A 97 -23.20 34.79 -21.27
CA LEU A 97 -24.38 35.07 -22.10
C LEU A 97 -25.37 36.08 -21.49
N GLU A 98 -25.16 36.49 -20.23
CA GLU A 98 -26.04 37.41 -19.48
C GLU A 98 -25.41 38.80 -19.30
N SER A 99 -24.67 39.31 -20.28
CA SER A 99 -24.02 40.63 -20.21
C SER A 99 -24.51 41.63 -21.27
N GLY A 100 -25.57 41.29 -22.02
CA GLY A 100 -25.86 41.96 -23.29
C GLY A 100 -27.00 42.98 -23.36
N MET A 101 -27.88 43.17 -22.37
CA MET A 101 -29.14 43.89 -22.66
C MET A 101 -29.85 44.67 -21.54
N ALA A 102 -29.14 45.28 -20.59
CA ALA A 102 -29.79 46.18 -19.63
C ALA A 102 -28.83 47.27 -19.15
N ASP A 103 -28.66 48.31 -19.96
CA ASP A 103 -27.82 49.47 -19.64
C ASP A 103 -28.71 50.68 -19.29
N ALA A 104 -28.42 51.30 -18.13
CA ALA A 104 -28.76 52.66 -17.68
C ALA A 104 -29.46 52.80 -16.30
N LEU A 105 -30.30 51.85 -15.85
CA LEU A 105 -30.90 51.90 -14.49
C LEU A 105 -30.30 50.88 -13.51
N THR A 106 -29.59 49.89 -14.05
CA THR A 106 -28.94 48.77 -13.37
C THR A 106 -27.61 49.11 -12.71
N VAL A 107 -26.93 50.20 -13.10
CA VAL A 107 -25.56 50.50 -12.64
C VAL A 107 -25.45 50.67 -11.11
N SER A 108 -26.46 51.26 -10.44
CA SER A 108 -26.45 51.42 -8.98
C SER A 108 -26.87 50.15 -8.22
N ALA A 109 -27.77 49.34 -8.78
CA ALA A 109 -28.14 48.04 -8.20
C ALA A 109 -27.02 47.00 -8.42
N ASP A 110 -26.38 47.02 -9.60
CA ASP A 110 -25.22 46.21 -9.98
C ASP A 110 -24.01 46.51 -9.12
N GLN A 111 -23.75 47.77 -8.72
CA GLN A 111 -22.69 48.07 -7.76
C GLN A 111 -22.95 47.45 -6.38
N ARG A 112 -24.19 47.49 -5.88
CA ARG A 112 -24.55 46.92 -4.58
C ARG A 112 -24.55 45.39 -4.62
N ASP A 113 -25.08 44.80 -5.68
CA ASP A 113 -25.01 43.36 -5.93
C ASP A 113 -23.57 42.89 -6.15
N ARG A 114 -22.73 43.63 -6.88
CA ARG A 114 -21.29 43.34 -7.00
C ARG A 114 -20.59 43.35 -5.65
N LEU A 115 -20.89 44.32 -4.80
CA LEU A 115 -20.28 44.41 -3.47
C LEU A 115 -20.78 43.28 -2.56
N MET A 116 -22.05 42.89 -2.66
CA MET A 116 -22.62 41.77 -1.91
C MET A 116 -22.10 40.43 -2.41
N ILE A 117 -21.95 40.23 -3.73
CA ILE A 117 -21.33 39.06 -4.35
C ILE A 117 -19.83 39.01 -3.99
N SER A 118 -19.13 40.15 -4.04
CA SER A 118 -17.73 40.25 -3.63
C SER A 118 -17.57 39.90 -2.14
N THR A 119 -18.41 40.45 -1.27
CA THR A 119 -18.42 40.15 0.17
C THR A 119 -18.78 38.69 0.45
N GLY A 120 -19.78 38.15 -0.25
CA GLY A 120 -20.19 36.76 -0.13
C GLY A 120 -19.08 35.79 -0.57
N ARG A 121 -18.38 36.10 -1.65
CA ARG A 121 -17.20 35.34 -2.11
C ARG A 121 -16.04 35.44 -1.13
N LEU A 122 -15.84 36.59 -0.50
CA LEU A 122 -14.78 36.80 0.48
C LEU A 122 -15.06 36.05 1.78
N ASN A 123 -16.31 36.10 2.26
CA ASN A 123 -16.74 35.34 3.43
C ASN A 123 -16.64 33.82 3.19
N ASN A 124 -17.10 33.35 2.03
CA ASN A 124 -16.98 31.93 1.66
C ASN A 124 -15.51 31.51 1.49
N SER A 125 -14.64 32.39 0.98
CA SER A 125 -13.20 32.13 0.94
C SER A 125 -12.58 32.10 2.34
N SER A 126 -13.03 32.96 3.25
CA SER A 126 -12.59 32.98 4.65
C SER A 126 -12.99 31.71 5.39
N ASP A 127 -14.23 31.24 5.22
CA ASP A 127 -14.70 29.96 5.79
C ASP A 127 -13.92 28.78 5.22
N ARG A 128 -13.68 28.75 3.91
CA ARG A 128 -12.83 27.72 3.29
C ARG A 128 -11.39 27.75 3.79
N ILE A 129 -10.81 28.92 4.05
CA ILE A 129 -9.47 29.03 4.65
C ILE A 129 -9.48 28.54 6.09
N LYS A 130 -10.52 28.85 6.87
CA LYS A 130 -10.66 28.38 8.26
C LYS A 130 -10.79 26.87 8.32
N ASP A 131 -11.59 26.26 7.44
CA ASP A 131 -11.72 24.81 7.31
C ASP A 131 -10.41 24.18 6.83
N SER A 132 -9.75 24.76 5.83
CA SER A 132 -8.44 24.30 5.37
C SER A 132 -7.39 24.35 6.48
N ARG A 133 -7.41 25.38 7.32
CA ARG A 133 -6.49 25.51 8.46
C ARG A 133 -6.79 24.46 9.54
N ARG A 134 -8.05 24.15 9.78
CA ARG A 134 -8.47 23.08 10.68
C ARG A 134 -7.99 21.71 10.17
N THR A 135 -8.27 21.38 8.92
CA THR A 135 -7.83 20.12 8.30
C THR A 135 -6.30 20.01 8.26
N MET A 136 -5.59 21.12 8.04
CA MET A 136 -4.13 21.14 8.08
C MET A 136 -3.57 20.85 9.48
N LEU A 137 -4.18 21.40 10.54
CA LEU A 137 -3.78 21.11 11.92
C LEU A 137 -4.05 19.64 12.29
N GLU A 138 -5.20 19.10 11.89
CA GLU A 138 -5.52 17.67 12.07
C GLU A 138 -4.51 16.77 11.29
N THR A 139 -4.03 17.24 10.14
CA THR A 139 -3.01 16.53 9.33
C THR A 139 -1.62 16.65 9.93
N GLU A 140 -1.27 17.77 10.57
CA GLU A 140 -0.01 17.96 11.30
C GLU A 140 0.06 17.02 12.51
N GLU A 141 -1.02 16.94 13.29
CA GLU A 141 -1.13 16.01 14.43
C GLU A 141 -0.98 14.55 13.98
N LEU A 142 -1.64 14.17 12.88
CA LEU A 142 -1.50 12.85 12.28
C LEU A 142 -0.05 12.60 11.79
N GLY A 143 0.59 13.62 11.20
CA GLY A 143 1.97 13.58 10.76
C GLY A 143 2.96 13.36 11.90
N VAL A 144 2.76 14.02 13.04
CA VAL A 144 3.56 13.83 14.26
C VAL A 144 3.42 12.40 14.79
N SER A 145 2.20 11.86 14.83
CA SER A 145 1.94 10.48 15.25
C SER A 145 2.64 9.46 14.33
N ILE A 146 2.62 9.67 13.01
CA ILE A 146 3.34 8.84 12.04
C ILE A 146 4.86 8.91 12.25
N LEU A 147 5.40 10.10 12.51
CA LEU A 147 6.84 10.28 12.78
C LEU A 147 7.26 9.52 14.04
N GLN A 148 6.44 9.59 15.08
CA GLN A 148 6.67 8.89 16.35
C GLN A 148 6.62 7.36 16.17
N ASP A 149 5.65 6.85 15.39
CA ASP A 149 5.54 5.43 15.06
C ASP A 149 6.73 4.94 14.23
N LEU A 150 7.18 5.72 13.23
CA LEU A 150 8.38 5.42 12.45
C LEU A 150 9.64 5.40 13.32
N HIS A 151 9.75 6.32 14.28
CA HIS A 151 10.86 6.36 15.22
C HIS A 151 10.87 5.12 16.13
N SER A 152 9.71 4.77 16.69
CA SER A 152 9.52 3.55 17.51
C SER A 152 9.82 2.28 16.71
N GLN A 153 9.43 2.24 15.43
CA GLN A 153 9.72 1.15 14.52
C GLN A 153 11.21 1.03 14.19
N ARG A 154 11.91 2.16 13.99
CA ARG A 154 13.38 2.19 13.84
C ARG A 154 14.07 1.63 15.08
N GLN A 155 13.58 1.97 16.27
CA GLN A 155 14.14 1.50 17.53
C GLN A 155 13.92 -0.01 17.72
N SER A 156 12.74 -0.53 17.37
CA SER A 156 12.47 -1.97 17.33
C SER A 156 13.35 -2.71 16.30
N LEU A 157 13.61 -2.10 15.14
CA LEU A 157 14.50 -2.66 14.12
C LEU A 157 15.96 -2.69 14.59
N LEU A 158 16.43 -1.65 15.28
CA LEU A 158 17.75 -1.62 15.91
C LEU A 158 17.87 -2.66 17.04
N HIS A 159 16.83 -2.84 17.86
CA HIS A 159 16.80 -3.88 18.90
C HIS A 159 16.77 -5.30 18.29
N ALA A 160 16.06 -5.49 17.17
CA ALA A 160 16.09 -6.75 16.43
C ALA A 160 17.48 -7.03 15.84
N HIS A 161 18.17 -5.98 15.34
CA HIS A 161 19.57 -6.09 14.89
C HIS A 161 20.54 -6.42 16.04
N GLY A 162 20.33 -5.86 17.23
CA GLY A 162 21.07 -6.24 18.45
C GLY A 162 20.81 -7.69 18.89
N THR A 163 19.58 -8.18 18.70
CA THR A 163 19.20 -9.57 18.98
C THR A 163 19.79 -10.54 17.95
N LEU A 164 20.01 -10.09 16.71
CA LEU A 164 20.71 -10.89 15.69
C LEU A 164 22.21 -11.06 15.97
N HIS A 165 22.85 -10.10 16.68
CA HIS A 165 24.22 -10.27 17.19
C HIS A 165 24.27 -11.15 18.45
N GLY A 166 23.12 -11.36 19.12
CA GLY A 166 22.93 -12.32 20.21
C GLY A 166 22.65 -13.76 19.77
N VAL A 167 22.65 -14.04 18.46
CA VAL A 167 22.51 -15.41 17.95
C VAL A 167 23.84 -16.18 17.98
N ASP A 168 24.99 -15.50 18.07
CA ASP A 168 26.27 -16.18 18.32
C ASP A 168 26.39 -16.72 19.76
N ASP A 169 25.64 -16.12 20.69
CA ASP A 169 25.65 -16.51 22.11
C ASP A 169 24.66 -17.65 22.45
N ASN A 170 23.69 -17.91 21.56
CA ASN A 170 22.74 -19.03 21.71
C ASN A 170 23.19 -20.30 20.96
N VAL A 171 24.08 -20.20 19.96
CA VAL A 171 24.80 -21.35 19.40
C VAL A 171 25.75 -21.97 20.45
N SER A 172 26.28 -21.13 21.35
CA SER A 172 27.11 -21.54 22.49
C SER A 172 26.34 -22.35 23.55
N LYS A 173 25.04 -22.09 23.74
CA LYS A 173 24.20 -22.86 24.68
C LYS A 173 23.85 -24.27 24.17
N SER A 174 23.62 -24.43 22.88
CA SER A 174 23.36 -25.74 22.27
C SER A 174 24.61 -26.65 22.25
N LYS A 175 25.81 -26.08 22.06
CA LYS A 175 27.08 -26.82 22.20
C LYS A 175 27.36 -27.26 23.64
N LYS A 176 26.91 -26.49 24.64
CA LYS A 176 27.11 -26.82 26.08
C LYS A 176 26.27 -28.01 26.56
N ILE A 177 25.05 -28.16 26.04
CA ILE A 177 24.18 -29.31 26.37
C ILE A 177 24.70 -30.59 25.70
N LEU A 178 25.18 -30.51 24.45
CA LEU A 178 25.76 -31.66 23.75
C LEU A 178 27.12 -32.09 24.34
N SER A 179 27.94 -31.13 24.79
CA SER A 179 29.21 -31.39 25.51
C SER A 179 28.98 -32.12 26.85
N ASN A 180 27.93 -31.77 27.59
CA ASN A 180 27.64 -32.43 28.88
C ASN A 180 27.07 -33.85 28.72
N MET A 181 26.37 -34.15 27.61
CA MET A 181 25.97 -35.52 27.23
C MET A 181 27.17 -36.37 26.77
N SER A 182 28.08 -35.80 25.97
CA SER A 182 29.26 -36.50 25.45
C SER A 182 30.27 -36.90 26.53
N LYS A 183 30.48 -36.05 27.56
CA LYS A 183 31.40 -36.35 28.67
C LYS A 183 30.97 -37.55 29.52
N ARG A 184 29.67 -37.77 29.71
CA ARG A 184 29.16 -38.95 30.44
C ARG A 184 29.37 -40.24 29.65
N MET A 185 29.22 -40.18 28.32
CA MET A 185 29.41 -41.34 27.45
C MET A 185 30.88 -41.75 27.32
N ASN A 186 31.82 -40.79 27.30
CA ASN A 186 33.24 -41.11 27.18
C ASN A 186 33.84 -41.68 28.49
N ARG A 187 33.32 -41.26 29.65
CA ARG A 187 33.80 -41.72 30.96
C ARG A 187 33.45 -43.19 31.22
N ASN A 188 32.23 -43.61 30.87
CA ASN A 188 31.83 -45.01 30.97
C ASN A 188 32.61 -45.90 29.99
N LYS A 189 32.87 -45.43 28.76
CA LYS A 189 33.73 -46.13 27.80
C LYS A 189 35.16 -46.30 28.31
N CYS A 190 35.74 -45.27 28.94
CA CYS A 190 37.09 -45.31 29.50
C CYS A 190 37.21 -46.33 30.66
N ILE A 191 36.23 -46.35 31.58
CA ILE A 191 36.22 -47.29 32.72
C ILE A 191 36.17 -48.74 32.22
N ILE A 192 35.29 -49.04 31.26
CA ILE A 192 35.19 -50.38 30.67
C ILE A 192 36.51 -50.77 29.99
N SER A 193 37.12 -49.86 29.22
CA SER A 193 38.41 -50.14 28.55
C SER A 193 39.54 -50.44 29.54
N ALA A 194 39.58 -49.74 30.68
CA ALA A 194 40.59 -49.95 31.70
C ALA A 194 40.45 -51.32 32.39
N ILE A 195 39.22 -51.73 32.71
CA ILE A 195 38.96 -53.05 33.33
C ILE A 195 39.39 -54.18 32.39
N VAL A 196 39.04 -54.09 31.10
CA VAL A 196 39.44 -55.08 30.09
C VAL A 196 40.96 -55.14 29.93
N ALA A 197 41.64 -53.99 29.89
CA ALA A 197 43.10 -53.94 29.79
C ALA A 197 43.79 -54.61 30.98
N VAL A 198 43.34 -54.37 32.21
CA VAL A 198 43.89 -54.99 33.42
C VAL A 198 43.68 -56.50 33.42
N LEU A 199 42.50 -56.98 33.01
CA LEU A 199 42.21 -58.41 32.90
C LEU A 199 43.15 -59.11 31.91
N VAL A 200 43.36 -58.52 30.74
CA VAL A 200 44.29 -59.07 29.73
C VAL A 200 45.71 -59.10 30.27
N LEU A 201 46.15 -58.05 30.96
CA LEU A 201 47.49 -57.97 31.52
C LEU A 201 47.71 -59.01 32.65
N ALA A 202 46.70 -59.25 33.48
CA ALA A 202 46.74 -60.31 34.49
C ALA A 202 46.86 -61.71 33.87
N ILE A 203 46.11 -62.00 32.81
CA ILE A 203 46.19 -63.27 32.08
C ILE A 203 47.59 -63.44 31.46
N LEU A 204 48.12 -62.38 30.83
CA LEU A 204 49.46 -62.40 30.25
C LEU A 204 50.55 -62.62 31.30
N LEU A 205 50.44 -62.00 32.48
CA LEU A 205 51.37 -62.21 33.60
C LEU A 205 51.33 -63.66 34.09
N ILE A 206 50.13 -64.24 34.26
CA ILE A 206 49.99 -65.64 34.66
C ILE A 206 50.62 -66.57 33.61
N LEU A 207 50.36 -66.31 32.32
CA LEU A 207 50.96 -67.07 31.22
C LEU A 207 52.48 -66.93 31.23
N TYR A 208 53.01 -65.71 31.39
CA TYR A 208 54.45 -65.45 31.43
C TYR A 208 55.11 -66.17 32.61
N PHE A 209 54.54 -66.08 33.83
CA PHE A 209 55.07 -66.80 34.99
C PHE A 209 54.97 -68.32 34.86
N LYS A 210 53.96 -68.84 34.16
CA LYS A 210 53.79 -70.28 33.91
C LYS A 210 54.68 -70.82 32.77
N LEU A 211 55.04 -69.98 31.81
CA LEU A 211 55.94 -70.34 30.70
C LEU A 211 57.41 -70.09 31.02
N SER A 212 57.70 -69.09 31.85
CA SER A 212 59.04 -68.73 32.28
C SER A 212 59.52 -69.49 33.53
N LYS A 213 58.65 -70.31 34.13
CA LYS A 213 58.97 -71.25 35.21
C LYS A 213 58.73 -72.66 34.71
#